data_AF-A0A919HUL8-F1
#
_entry.id   AF-A0A919HUL8-F1
#
_cell.length_a   1.000
_cell.length_b   1.000
_cell.length_c   1.000
_cell.angle_alpha   90.00
_cell.angle_beta   90.00
_cell.angle_gamma   90.00
#
_symmetry.space_group_name_H-M   'P 1'
#
loop_
_entity.id
_entity.type
_entity.pdbx_description
1 polymer ?
#
loop_
_entity_poly.entity_id
_entity_poly.type
_entity_poly.pdbx_seq_one_letter_code
_entity_poly.pdbx_strand_id
1 'polypeptide(L)' 'MNASQTMAGRQFIAGRRIASGEATLLSLRAVDGEATGHRFYPASCEEAAQAAEAAQQAFAVYSQTTPQQRARFQRHC' A
#
# COMPACT_ATOMS: atom_id res chain seq x y z
N MET A 1 13.61 -17.65 -17.69
CA MET A 1 13.19 -17.28 -16.32
C MET A 1 13.23 -15.76 -16.23
N ASN A 2 12.08 -15.10 -16.34
CA ASN A 2 11.99 -13.65 -16.57
C ASN A 2 12.09 -12.88 -15.25
N ALA A 3 13.09 -11.99 -15.17
CA ALA A 3 13.38 -11.11 -14.04
C ALA A 3 12.31 -10.03 -13.75
N SER A 4 11.14 -10.10 -14.37
CA SER A 4 10.09 -9.06 -14.34
C SER A 4 9.08 -9.19 -13.19
N GLN A 5 9.22 -10.19 -12.31
CA GLN A 5 8.37 -10.35 -11.12
C GLN A 5 8.82 -9.50 -9.92
N THR A 6 9.95 -8.81 -10.03
CA THR A 6 10.60 -8.11 -8.92
C THR A 6 10.01 -6.70 -8.74
N MET A 7 9.15 -6.54 -7.73
CA MET A 7 8.63 -5.26 -7.21
C MET A 7 7.47 -4.59 -7.98
N ALA A 8 6.43 -5.36 -8.35
CA ALA A 8 5.15 -4.73 -8.68
C ALA A 8 4.44 -4.25 -7.40
N GLY A 9 4.09 -2.96 -7.31
CA GLY A 9 3.49 -2.39 -6.10
C GLY A 9 2.05 -2.85 -5.91
N ARG A 10 1.75 -3.35 -4.71
CA ARG A 10 0.45 -3.93 -4.28
C ARG A 10 -0.16 -3.13 -3.14
N GLN A 11 -1.46 -3.22 -2.95
CA GLN A 11 -2.15 -2.59 -1.83
C GLN A 11 -1.70 -3.20 -0.50
N PHE A 12 -1.59 -2.39 0.55
CA PHE A 12 -1.31 -2.86 1.91
C PHE A 12 -2.52 -2.63 2.80
N ILE A 13 -3.31 -3.69 3.00
CA ILE A 13 -4.60 -3.64 3.67
C ILE A 13 -4.56 -4.58 4.87
N ALA A 14 -4.90 -4.09 6.06
CA ALA A 14 -4.91 -4.87 7.30
C ALA A 14 -3.62 -5.67 7.57
N GLY A 15 -2.45 -5.08 7.27
CA GLY A 15 -1.15 -5.73 7.49
C GLY A 15 -0.72 -6.70 6.37
N ARG A 16 -1.46 -6.78 5.26
CA ARG A 16 -1.21 -7.76 4.18
C ARG A 16 -1.08 -7.07 2.83
N ARG A 17 -0.26 -7.64 1.94
CA ARG A 17 -0.20 -7.21 0.54
C ARG A 17 -1.29 -7.88 -0.29
N ILE A 18 -2.17 -7.08 -0.90
CA ILE A 18 -3.32 -7.53 -1.71
C ILE A 18 -3.22 -6.92 -3.11
N ALA A 19 -3.53 -7.73 -4.12
CA ALA A 19 -3.58 -7.33 -5.53
C ALA A 19 -4.41 -8.35 -6.31
N SER A 20 -5.72 -8.13 -6.40
CA SER A 20 -6.70 -9.00 -7.06
C SER A 20 -6.77 -8.80 -8.58
N GLY A 21 -6.39 -7.61 -9.07
CA GLY A 21 -6.35 -7.29 -10.50
C GLY A 21 -4.98 -7.51 -11.17
N GLU A 22 -4.70 -6.74 -12.21
CA GLU A 22 -3.44 -6.79 -12.97
C GLU A 22 -2.56 -5.56 -12.72
N ALA A 23 -1.24 -5.70 -12.86
CA ALA A 23 -0.30 -4.58 -12.71
C ALA A 23 -0.33 -3.68 -13.96
N THR A 24 -1.35 -2.84 -14.10
CA THR A 24 -1.57 -2.02 -15.31
C THR A 24 -0.93 -0.63 -15.24
N LEU A 25 -0.63 -0.12 -14.04
CA LEU A 25 -0.11 1.23 -13.86
C LEU A 25 1.41 1.27 -14.09
N LEU A 26 1.86 1.95 -15.14
CA LEU A 26 3.29 2.16 -15.42
C LEU A 26 3.81 3.37 -14.62
N SER A 27 4.92 3.18 -13.90
CA SER A 27 5.61 4.30 -13.26
C SER A 27 6.53 5.01 -14.24
N LEU A 28 6.45 6.34 -14.24
CA LEU A 28 7.22 7.22 -15.10
C LEU A 28 8.12 8.12 -14.24
N ARG A 29 9.31 8.44 -14.75
CA ARG A 29 10.19 9.43 -14.15
C ARG A 29 9.62 10.82 -14.37
N ALA A 30 9.58 11.63 -13.32
CA ALA A 30 9.01 12.99 -13.40
C ALA A 30 9.83 13.95 -14.29
N VAL A 31 11.13 13.72 -14.44
CA VAL A 31 12.05 14.62 -15.16
C VAL A 31 11.90 14.57 -16.68
N ASP A 32 11.53 13.43 -17.24
CA ASP A 32 11.49 13.20 -18.69
C ASP A 32 10.36 12.29 -19.18
N GLY A 33 9.52 11.78 -18.27
CA GLY A 33 8.38 10.93 -18.63
C GLY A 33 8.75 9.50 -19.02
N GLU A 34 10.02 9.12 -18.95
CA GLU A 34 10.47 7.78 -19.32
C GLU A 34 10.06 6.73 -18.28
N ALA A 35 9.82 5.50 -18.73
CA ALA A 35 9.45 4.39 -17.86
C ALA A 35 10.54 4.09 -16.81
N THR A 36 10.13 3.91 -15.56
CA THR A 36 11.04 3.47 -14.48
C THR A 36 11.30 1.96 -14.52
N GLY A 37 10.53 1.22 -15.31
CA GLY A 37 10.51 -0.25 -15.31
C GLY A 37 9.60 -0.87 -14.27
N HIS A 38 8.99 -0.07 -13.38
CA HIS A 38 8.05 -0.55 -12.36
C HIS A 38 6.59 -0.48 -12.82
N ARG A 39 5.80 -1.49 -12.43
CA ARG A 39 4.35 -1.53 -12.62
C ARG A 39 3.62 -1.68 -11.28
N PHE A 40 2.43 -1.11 -11.16
CA PHE A 40 1.62 -1.15 -9.95
C PHE A 40 0.23 -1.71 -10.26
N TYR A 41 -0.33 -2.41 -9.28
CA TYR A 41 -1.71 -2.87 -9.33
C TYR A 41 -2.62 -1.70 -8.93
N PRO A 42 -3.62 -1.32 -9.75
CA PRO A 42 -4.65 -0.39 -9.30
C PRO A 42 -5.48 -1.06 -8.20
N ALA A 43 -5.91 -0.29 -7.21
CA ALA A 43 -6.84 -0.80 -6.20
C ALA A 43 -8.22 -1.02 -6.83
N SER A 44 -8.84 -2.18 -6.60
CA SER A 44 -10.24 -2.36 -6.94
C SER A 44 -11.16 -1.60 -5.96
N CYS A 45 -12.43 -1.42 -6.32
CA CYS A 45 -13.43 -0.84 -5.42
C CYS A 45 -13.58 -1.68 -4.14
N GLU A 46 -13.53 -3.00 -4.27
CA GLU A 46 -13.60 -3.94 -3.16
C GLU A 46 -12.38 -3.83 -2.25
N GLU A 47 -11.17 -3.73 -2.82
CA GLU A 47 -9.94 -3.51 -2.04
C GLU A 47 -9.99 -2.16 -1.31
N ALA A 48 -10.51 -1.10 -1.94
CA ALA A 48 -10.71 0.19 -1.28
C ALA A 48 -11.72 0.10 -0.13
N ALA A 49 -12.82 -0.63 -0.30
CA ALA A 49 -13.80 -0.88 0.76
C ALA A 49 -13.19 -1.67 1.93
N GLN A 50 -12.44 -2.74 1.65
CA GLN A 50 -11.70 -3.52 2.65
C GLN A 50 -10.70 -2.66 3.43
N ALA A 51 -10.00 -1.73 2.76
CA ALA A 51 -9.10 -0.80 3.41
C ALA A 51 -9.85 0.13 4.39
N ALA A 52 -11.00 0.66 3.98
CA ALA A 52 -11.83 1.51 4.83
C ALA A 52 -12.36 0.75 6.06
N GLU A 53 -12.86 -0.47 5.88
CA GLU A 53 -13.33 -1.33 6.97
C GLU A 53 -12.19 -1.67 7.95
N ALA A 54 -11.02 -2.04 7.44
CA ALA A 54 -9.86 -2.33 8.26
C ALA A 54 -9.40 -1.10 9.07
N ALA A 55 -9.41 0.09 8.45
CA ALA A 55 -9.08 1.33 9.13
C ALA A 55 -10.10 1.65 10.25
N GLN A 56 -11.40 1.48 9.97
CA GLN A 56 -12.47 1.67 10.96
C GLN A 56 -12.32 0.73 12.16
N GLN A 57 -11.98 -0.54 11.93
CA GLN A 57 -11.73 -1.51 13.00
C GLN A 57 -10.49 -1.14 13.82
N ALA A 58 -9.39 -0.76 13.16
CA ALA A 58 -8.15 -0.36 13.83
C ALA A 58 -8.31 0.93 14.65
N PHE A 59 -9.18 1.85 14.22
CA PHE A 59 -9.40 3.13 14.90
C PHE A 59 -9.86 2.97 16.35
N ALA A 60 -10.71 1.98 16.65
CA ALA A 60 -11.22 1.75 18.01
C ALA A 60 -10.08 1.56 19.02
N VAL A 61 -9.02 0.85 18.62
CA VAL A 61 -7.82 0.64 19.43
C VAL A 61 -6.87 1.84 19.32
N TYR A 62 -6.59 2.30 18.09
CA TYR A 62 -5.60 3.35 17.85
C TYR A 62 -5.97 4.68 18.51
N SER A 63 -7.26 5.06 18.52
CA SER A 63 -7.75 6.28 19.16
C SER A 63 -7.47 6.34 20.66
N GLN A 64 -7.34 5.17 21.31
CA GLN A 64 -7.07 5.04 22.74
C GLN A 64 -5.57 4.89 23.05
N THR A 65 -4.70 4.76 22.05
CA THR A 65 -3.24 4.70 22.26
C THR A 65 -2.73 6.00 22.88
N THR A 66 -1.72 5.93 23.74
CA THR A 66 -1.14 7.13 24.33
C THR A 66 -0.23 7.85 23.32
N PRO A 67 -0.04 9.18 23.44
CA PRO A 67 0.94 9.90 22.63
C PRO A 67 2.35 9.28 22.68
N GLN A 68 2.77 8.76 23.84
CA GLN A 68 4.07 8.12 24.03
C GLN A 68 4.17 6.81 23.25
N GLN A 69 3.11 5.99 23.22
CA GLN A 69 3.06 4.76 22.41
C GLN A 69 3.14 5.09 20.91
N ARG A 70 2.40 6.10 20.45
CA ARG A 70 2.47 6.55 19.06
C ARG A 70 3.85 7.09 18.68
N ALA A 71 4.46 7.90 19.54
CA ALA A 71 5.81 8.42 19.31
C ALA A 71 6.86 7.30 19.29
N ARG A 72 6.70 6.28 20.14
CA ARG A 72 7.58 5.10 20.11
C ARG A 72 7.48 4.38 18.77
N PHE A 73 6.28 4.18 18.24
CA PHE A 73 6.09 3.59 16.91
C PHE A 73 6.78 4.42 15.82
N GLN A 74 6.56 5.74 15.80
CA GLN A 74 7.13 6.64 14.78
C GLN A 74 8.66 6.71 14.77
N ARG A 75 9.34 6.44 15.89
CA ARG A 75 10.81 6.40 15.94
C ARG A 75 11.41 5.15 15.29
N HIS A 76 10.60 4.14 15.01
CA HIS A 76 11.07 2.83 14.53
C HIS A 76 10.49 2.44 13.17
N CYS A 77 9.70 3.33 12.56
CA CYS A 77 9.24 3.22 11.17
C CYS A 77 10.11 4.08 10.26
#